data_AF-A0A508X8B9-F1
#
_entry.id   AF-A0A508X8B9-F1
#
_cell.length_a   1.000
_cell.length_b   1.000
_cell.length_c   1.000
_cell.angle_alpha   90.00
_cell.angle_beta   90.00
_cell.angle_gamma   90.00
#
_symmetry.space_group_name_H-M   'P 1'
#
loop_
_entity.id
_entity.type
_entity.pdbx_description
1 polymer ?
#
loop_
_entity_poly.entity_id
_entity_poly.type
_entity_poly.pdbx_seq_one_letter_code
_entity_poly.pdbx_strand_id
1 'polypeptide(L)'
;MRSRADLSGKEDAVAYADDTINRRARGLDRAFEILDFLRVQRQPLRPNEIAQGIGAPRSSVYELVNLLLRQNILEYRGDDGRVFLGRKLYFLGAAYAEQFDLMRECEHLLARIAGETRETAQMCQLEGSKYAVVLMNEGSRPFRISTSIGEPVAVPWTASGRLLVDHMSDEEIIAFIPPEDFVLPDGTRLEPAEFIAQVRNAKKEGYFTFNSIVDSFTHCFAVPVYDAEAICIATLCLVAPKEDGLRNRDAYLRVLIDGAGELSEKLGYRNDLAASVRAASAR
;
A
#
# COMPACT_ATOMS: atom_id res chain seq x y z
N MET A 1 10.83 -32.31 52.51
CA MET A 1 9.44 -32.57 52.06
C MET A 1 8.86 -31.25 51.51
N ARG A 2 9.29 -30.82 50.32
CA ARG A 2 8.70 -29.66 49.62
C ARG A 2 7.48 -30.17 48.86
N SER A 3 6.34 -29.53 49.11
CA SER A 3 5.01 -29.99 48.74
C SER A 3 4.85 -30.17 47.23
N ARG A 4 4.33 -31.34 46.83
CA ARG A 4 3.92 -31.67 45.46
C ARG A 4 2.74 -30.79 44.97
N ALA A 5 2.12 -30.03 45.87
CA ALA A 5 1.03 -29.09 45.57
C ALA A 5 1.50 -27.75 44.98
N ASP A 6 2.75 -27.33 45.21
CA ASP A 6 3.27 -26.02 44.74
C ASP A 6 3.66 -26.03 43.25
N LEU A 7 3.88 -27.21 42.65
CA LEU A 7 4.24 -27.35 41.23
C LEU A 7 2.99 -27.30 40.32
N SER A 8 1.88 -27.89 40.76
CA SER A 8 0.59 -27.85 40.04
C SER A 8 0.06 -26.42 39.89
N GLY A 9 0.11 -25.62 40.97
CA GLY A 9 -0.37 -24.23 40.94
C GLY A 9 0.45 -23.28 40.07
N LYS A 10 1.71 -23.61 39.77
CA LYS A 10 2.55 -22.84 38.84
C LYS A 10 2.27 -23.20 37.39
N GLU A 11 2.04 -24.48 37.08
CA GLU A 11 1.68 -24.93 35.73
C GLU A 11 0.29 -24.42 35.33
N ASP A 12 -0.68 -24.45 36.25
CA ASP A 12 -2.02 -23.92 36.03
C ASP A 12 -2.05 -22.39 35.83
N ALA A 13 -1.21 -21.65 36.57
CA ALA A 13 -1.10 -20.20 36.44
C ALA A 13 -0.44 -19.76 35.12
N VAL A 14 0.54 -20.54 34.63
CA VAL A 14 1.22 -20.28 33.35
C VAL A 14 0.27 -20.59 32.18
N ALA A 15 -0.48 -21.70 32.26
CA ALA A 15 -1.49 -22.05 31.24
C ALA A 15 -2.66 -21.04 31.19
N TYR A 16 -3.12 -20.54 32.34
CA TYR A 16 -4.15 -19.48 32.40
C TYR A 16 -3.65 -18.16 31.83
N ALA A 17 -2.41 -17.77 32.12
CA ALA A 17 -1.81 -16.56 31.57
C ALA A 17 -1.67 -16.68 30.04
N ASP A 18 -1.24 -17.83 29.54
CA ASP A 18 -1.08 -18.11 28.11
C ASP A 18 -2.43 -18.10 27.37
N ASP A 19 -3.48 -18.78 27.87
CA ASP A 19 -4.83 -18.74 27.28
C ASP A 19 -5.42 -17.31 27.31
N THR A 20 -5.13 -16.54 28.36
CA THR A 20 -5.58 -15.14 28.45
C THR A 20 -4.87 -14.25 27.43
N ILE A 21 -3.56 -14.42 27.23
CA ILE A 21 -2.80 -13.70 26.21
C ILE A 21 -3.30 -14.09 24.82
N ASN A 22 -3.52 -15.37 24.56
CA ASN A 22 -4.01 -15.89 23.29
C ASN A 22 -5.43 -15.39 22.96
N ARG A 23 -6.32 -15.31 23.96
CA ARG A 23 -7.66 -14.72 23.81
C ARG A 23 -7.62 -13.21 23.57
N ARG A 24 -6.72 -12.48 24.25
CA ARG A 24 -6.54 -11.04 24.03
C ARG A 24 -5.94 -10.74 22.65
N ALA A 25 -4.99 -11.54 22.19
CA ALA A 25 -4.43 -11.46 20.84
C ALA A 25 -5.54 -11.62 19.79
N ARG A 26 -6.35 -12.68 19.90
CA ARG A 26 -7.50 -12.89 18.99
C ARG A 26 -8.51 -11.74 19.01
N GLY A 27 -8.75 -11.13 20.17
CA GLY A 27 -9.63 -9.97 20.28
C GLY A 27 -9.05 -8.72 19.61
N LEU A 28 -7.72 -8.55 19.66
CA LEU A 28 -7.02 -7.46 19.00
C LEU A 28 -6.97 -7.66 17.47
N ASP A 29 -6.65 -8.86 17.01
CA ASP A 29 -6.67 -9.21 15.59
C ASP A 29 -8.06 -8.93 14.99
N ARG A 30 -9.11 -9.35 15.70
CA ARG A 30 -10.49 -9.09 15.31
C ARG A 30 -10.84 -7.60 15.29
N ALA A 31 -10.26 -6.79 16.17
CA ALA A 31 -10.46 -5.35 16.14
C ALA A 31 -9.86 -4.73 14.87
N PHE A 32 -8.67 -5.17 14.46
CA PHE A 32 -8.06 -4.73 13.19
C PHE A 32 -8.85 -5.21 11.98
N GLU A 33 -9.30 -6.48 11.96
CA GLU A 33 -10.18 -7.00 10.90
C GLU A 33 -11.45 -6.14 10.72
N ILE A 34 -12.05 -5.66 11.81
CA ILE A 34 -13.21 -4.76 11.75
C ILE A 34 -12.85 -3.42 11.08
N LEU A 35 -11.70 -2.84 11.43
CA LEU A 35 -11.26 -1.56 10.87
C LEU A 35 -10.92 -1.70 9.39
N ASP A 36 -10.19 -2.75 9.01
CA ASP A 36 -9.85 -3.05 7.62
C ASP A 36 -11.08 -3.32 6.78
N PHE A 37 -12.04 -4.09 7.31
CA PHE A 37 -13.29 -4.35 6.62
C PHE A 37 -14.05 -3.05 6.35
N LEU A 38 -14.20 -2.17 7.36
CA LEU A 38 -14.85 -0.87 7.16
C LEU A 38 -14.08 0.02 6.18
N ARG A 39 -12.74 0.03 6.25
CA ARG A 39 -11.85 0.76 5.33
C ARG A 39 -12.10 0.33 3.88
N VAL A 40 -12.13 -0.97 3.62
CA VAL A 40 -12.37 -1.54 2.28
C VAL A 40 -13.80 -1.25 1.80
N GLN A 41 -14.80 -1.33 2.68
CA GLN A 41 -16.20 -1.09 2.32
C GLN A 41 -16.51 0.39 2.05
N ARG A 42 -15.71 1.32 2.59
CA ARG A 42 -15.83 2.78 2.41
C ARG A 42 -17.21 3.36 2.73
N GLN A 43 -17.99 2.67 3.56
CA GLN A 43 -19.32 3.10 3.97
C GLN A 43 -19.64 2.67 5.40
N PRO A 44 -20.54 3.38 6.11
CA PRO A 44 -20.97 2.99 7.44
C PRO A 44 -21.80 1.70 7.42
N LEU A 45 -21.46 0.76 8.30
CA LEU A 45 -22.11 -0.54 8.40
C LEU A 45 -22.62 -0.81 9.82
N ARG A 46 -23.68 -1.60 9.91
CA ARG A 46 -24.19 -2.12 11.18
C ARG A 46 -23.27 -3.23 11.69
N PRO A 47 -23.15 -3.44 13.01
CA PRO A 47 -22.28 -4.48 13.56
C PRO A 47 -22.58 -5.91 13.07
N ASN A 48 -23.84 -6.20 12.72
CA ASN A 48 -24.22 -7.49 12.12
C ASN A 48 -23.71 -7.65 10.68
N GLU A 49 -23.71 -6.59 9.88
CA GLU A 49 -23.16 -6.56 8.52
C GLU A 49 -21.64 -6.77 8.58
N ILE A 50 -20.96 -6.11 9.52
CA ILE A 50 -19.53 -6.30 9.77
C ILE A 50 -19.23 -7.75 10.17
N ALA A 51 -19.96 -8.30 11.14
CA ALA A 51 -19.75 -9.67 11.60
C ALA A 51 -19.93 -10.70 10.49
N GLN A 52 -20.91 -10.50 9.61
CA GLN A 52 -21.12 -11.35 8.44
C GLN A 52 -19.97 -11.21 7.45
N GLY A 53 -19.52 -9.98 7.18
CA GLY A 53 -18.46 -9.69 6.22
C GLY A 53 -17.11 -10.29 6.58
N ILE A 54 -16.75 -10.30 7.87
CA ILE A 54 -15.48 -10.86 8.35
C ILE A 54 -15.60 -12.32 8.83
N GLY A 55 -16.78 -12.94 8.70
CA GLY A 55 -16.99 -14.34 9.13
C GLY A 55 -16.87 -14.58 10.64
N ALA A 56 -17.20 -13.58 11.46
CA ALA A 56 -16.99 -13.61 12.92
C ALA A 56 -18.29 -13.82 13.73
N PRO A 57 -18.21 -14.41 14.95
CA PRO A 57 -19.34 -14.47 15.85
C PRO A 57 -19.86 -13.08 16.22
N ARG A 58 -21.18 -12.87 16.10
CA ARG A 58 -21.84 -11.58 16.35
C ARG A 58 -21.48 -11.02 17.73
N SER A 59 -21.57 -11.81 18.80
CA SER A 59 -21.30 -11.35 20.16
C SER A 59 -19.91 -10.70 20.30
N SER A 60 -18.87 -11.34 19.76
CA SER A 60 -17.51 -10.81 19.76
C SER A 60 -17.39 -9.50 18.99
N VAL A 61 -18.01 -9.40 17.81
CA VAL A 61 -17.98 -8.16 17.01
C VAL A 61 -18.72 -7.03 17.72
N TYR A 62 -19.87 -7.28 18.35
CA TYR A 62 -20.59 -6.27 19.12
C TYR A 62 -19.76 -5.74 20.30
N GLU A 63 -19.10 -6.63 21.05
CA GLU A 63 -18.22 -6.24 22.16
C GLU A 63 -17.05 -5.36 21.69
N LEU A 64 -16.41 -5.74 20.59
CA LEU A 64 -15.29 -4.99 20.01
C LEU A 64 -15.73 -3.67 19.39
N VAL A 65 -16.84 -3.63 18.65
CA VAL A 65 -17.41 -2.38 18.13
C VAL A 65 -17.72 -1.42 19.28
N ASN A 66 -18.36 -1.89 20.35
CA ASN A 66 -18.61 -1.06 21.53
C ASN A 66 -17.33 -0.55 22.20
N LEU A 67 -16.28 -1.38 22.26
CA LEU A 67 -14.98 -0.95 22.75
C LEU A 67 -14.36 0.14 21.86
N LEU A 68 -14.36 -0.06 20.54
CA LEU A 68 -13.81 0.89 19.57
C LEU A 68 -14.58 2.21 19.55
N LEU A 69 -15.92 2.17 19.71
CA LEU A 69 -16.77 3.35 19.89
C LEU A 69 -16.38 4.14 21.14
N ARG A 70 -16.24 3.47 22.29
CA ARG A 70 -15.78 4.13 23.54
C ARG A 70 -14.41 4.78 23.40
N GLN A 71 -13.55 4.22 22.54
CA GLN A 71 -12.22 4.75 22.26
C GLN A 71 -12.20 5.81 21.15
N ASN A 72 -13.35 6.17 20.56
CA ASN A 72 -13.48 7.06 19.39
C ASN A 72 -12.71 6.58 18.15
N ILE A 73 -12.36 5.29 18.10
CA ILE A 73 -11.77 4.65 16.93
C ILE A 73 -12.87 4.38 15.90
N LEU A 74 -14.07 4.03 16.36
CA LEU A 74 -15.30 4.06 15.56
C LEU A 74 -16.21 5.17 16.07
N GLU A 75 -17.13 5.60 15.22
CA GLU A 75 -18.20 6.53 15.56
C GLU A 75 -19.49 6.10 14.88
N TYR A 76 -20.63 6.45 15.49
CA TYR A 76 -21.91 6.31 14.83
C TYR A 76 -22.02 7.27 13.62
N ARG A 77 -22.69 6.80 12.57
CA ARG A 77 -22.97 7.57 11.36
C ARG A 77 -24.47 7.49 11.08
N GLY A 78 -25.17 8.58 11.37
CA GLY A 78 -26.63 8.62 11.36
C GLY A 78 -27.24 7.94 12.58
N ASP A 79 -28.57 7.83 12.58
CA ASP A 79 -29.36 7.41 13.74
C ASP A 79 -29.71 5.90 13.74
N ASP A 80 -29.29 5.17 12.70
CA ASP A 80 -29.73 3.80 12.46
C ASP A 80 -28.79 2.74 13.08
N GLY A 81 -27.78 3.17 13.84
CA GLY A 81 -26.82 2.29 14.52
C GLY A 81 -25.66 1.82 13.63
N ARG A 82 -25.48 2.42 12.44
CA ARG A 82 -24.28 2.20 11.62
C ARG A 82 -23.07 2.87 12.25
N VAL A 83 -21.93 2.20 12.13
CA VAL A 83 -20.64 2.68 12.61
C VAL A 83 -19.66 2.80 11.45
N PHE A 84 -18.73 3.74 11.56
CA PHE A 84 -17.62 3.89 10.64
C PHE A 84 -16.37 4.38 11.37
N LEU A 85 -15.25 4.47 10.65
CA LEU A 85 -13.99 5.00 11.14
C LEU A 85 -14.21 6.38 11.80
N GLY A 86 -13.78 6.50 13.06
CA GLY A 86 -13.96 7.66 13.91
C GLY A 86 -12.78 8.64 13.85
N ARG A 87 -12.97 9.85 14.41
CA ARG A 87 -12.00 10.96 14.32
C ARG A 87 -10.64 10.65 14.94
N LYS A 88 -10.54 9.71 15.89
CA LYS A 88 -9.25 9.39 16.53
C LYS A 88 -8.25 8.84 15.50
N LEU A 89 -8.74 8.12 14.49
CA LEU A 89 -7.90 7.60 13.41
C LEU A 89 -7.29 8.71 12.56
N TYR A 90 -7.98 9.84 12.37
CA TYR A 90 -7.41 11.02 11.71
C TYR A 90 -6.20 11.56 12.46
N PHE A 91 -6.29 11.72 13.78
CA PHE A 91 -5.17 12.22 14.58
C PHE A 91 -3.99 11.25 14.63
N LEU A 92 -4.25 9.93 14.64
CA LEU A 92 -3.19 8.92 14.54
C LEU A 92 -2.50 8.98 13.16
N GLY A 93 -3.27 9.13 12.08
CA GLY A 93 -2.73 9.31 10.74
C GLY A 93 -1.93 10.61 10.58
N ALA A 94 -2.40 11.71 11.17
CA ALA A 94 -1.68 12.98 11.18
C ALA A 94 -0.33 12.87 11.92
N ALA A 95 -0.31 12.23 13.09
CA ALA A 95 0.93 11.99 13.84
C ALA A 95 1.91 11.08 13.08
N TYR A 96 1.39 10.08 12.35
CA TYR A 96 2.20 9.26 11.45
C TYR A 96 2.82 10.10 10.31
N ALA A 97 2.01 10.96 9.67
CA ALA A 97 2.47 11.83 8.59
C ALA A 97 3.50 12.87 9.08
N GLU A 98 3.38 13.38 10.31
CA GLU A 98 4.33 14.33 10.90
C GLU A 98 5.73 13.74 11.15
N GLN A 99 5.83 12.43 11.42
CA GLN A 99 7.13 11.77 11.59
C GLN A 99 7.80 11.39 10.26
N PHE A 100 7.04 11.36 9.16
CA PHE A 100 7.55 11.05 7.83
C PHE A 100 7.71 12.33 7.00
N ASP A 101 8.88 12.98 7.12
CA ASP A 101 9.28 14.08 6.24
C ASP A 101 9.11 13.71 4.75
N LEU A 102 9.30 12.43 4.44
CA LEU A 102 9.04 11.81 3.15
C LEU A 102 7.63 12.11 2.60
N MET A 103 6.59 11.99 3.40
CA MET A 103 5.20 12.14 2.92
C MET A 103 4.92 13.57 2.48
N ARG A 104 5.38 14.54 3.27
CA ARG A 104 5.26 15.96 2.92
C ARG A 104 6.06 16.32 1.68
N GLU A 105 7.28 15.79 1.57
CA GLU A 105 8.12 15.98 0.40
C GLU A 105 7.51 15.35 -0.85
N CYS A 106 6.92 14.15 -0.72
CA CYS A 106 6.13 13.52 -1.77
C CYS A 106 4.94 14.38 -2.19
N GLU A 107 4.17 14.95 -1.27
CA GLU A 107 3.03 15.82 -1.62
C GLU A 107 3.47 17.01 -2.48
N HIS A 108 4.55 17.70 -2.10
CA HIS A 108 5.11 18.79 -2.87
C HIS A 108 5.60 18.35 -4.24
N LEU A 109 6.26 17.18 -4.30
CA LEU A 109 6.75 16.61 -5.52
C LEU A 109 5.62 16.19 -6.47
N LEU A 110 4.59 15.50 -5.98
CA LEU A 110 3.43 15.11 -6.77
C LEU A 110 2.70 16.33 -7.32
N ALA A 111 2.58 17.41 -6.54
CA ALA A 111 2.01 18.67 -7.02
C ALA A 111 2.82 19.28 -8.17
N ARG A 112 4.16 19.22 -8.09
CA ARG A 112 5.05 19.68 -9.16
C ARG A 112 4.90 18.82 -10.42
N ILE A 113 4.94 17.50 -10.28
CA ILE A 113 4.77 16.54 -11.39
C ILE A 113 3.40 16.75 -12.06
N ALA A 114 2.33 16.88 -11.29
CA ALA A 114 0.99 17.14 -11.81
C ALA A 114 0.89 18.52 -12.47
N GLY A 115 1.61 19.54 -11.98
CA GLY A 115 1.69 20.85 -12.61
C GLY A 115 2.42 20.85 -13.96
N GLU A 116 3.53 20.10 -14.06
CA GLU A 116 4.35 20.02 -15.27
C GLU A 116 3.71 19.14 -16.36
N THR A 117 3.12 18.03 -15.97
CA THR A 117 2.52 17.06 -16.90
C THR A 117 1.03 17.33 -17.16
N ARG A 118 0.35 18.01 -16.24
CA ARG A 118 -1.12 18.15 -16.16
C ARG A 118 -1.87 16.83 -15.93
N GLU A 119 -1.16 15.74 -15.68
CA GLU A 119 -1.73 14.42 -15.43
C GLU A 119 -1.79 14.08 -13.94
N THR A 120 -2.49 13.01 -13.60
CA THR A 120 -2.60 12.54 -12.21
C THR A 120 -1.30 11.87 -11.79
N ALA A 121 -0.67 12.42 -10.76
CA ALA A 121 0.56 11.91 -10.16
C ALA A 121 0.25 11.21 -8.84
N GLN A 122 0.88 10.07 -8.59
CA GLN A 122 0.61 9.20 -7.45
C GLN A 122 1.89 8.70 -6.80
N MET A 123 1.85 8.51 -5.49
CA MET A 123 2.83 7.71 -4.76
C MET A 123 2.17 6.42 -4.31
N CYS A 124 2.84 5.30 -4.58
CA CYS A 124 2.30 3.97 -4.39
C CYS A 124 3.23 3.13 -3.53
N GLN A 125 2.68 2.28 -2.67
CA GLN A 125 3.43 1.36 -1.80
C GLN A 125 2.77 -0.02 -1.76
N LEU A 126 3.48 -1.00 -1.21
CA LEU A 126 2.89 -2.30 -0.86
C LEU A 126 2.07 -2.18 0.43
N GLU A 127 0.89 -2.77 0.42
CA GLU A 127 0.03 -3.01 1.58
C GLU A 127 -0.22 -4.52 1.67
N GLY A 128 0.57 -5.23 2.48
CA GLY A 128 0.59 -6.69 2.45
C GLY A 128 1.02 -7.20 1.08
N SER A 129 0.27 -8.15 0.50
CA SER A 129 0.49 -8.68 -0.86
C SER A 129 -0.13 -7.85 -1.99
N LYS A 130 -0.66 -6.66 -1.66
CA LYS A 130 -1.32 -5.75 -2.59
C LYS A 130 -0.49 -4.49 -2.76
N TYR A 131 -0.77 -3.71 -3.80
CA TYR A 131 -0.32 -2.33 -3.89
C TYR A 131 -1.48 -1.39 -3.51
N ALA A 132 -1.15 -0.23 -2.95
CA ALA A 132 -2.11 0.85 -2.73
C ALA A 132 -1.52 2.21 -3.09
N VAL A 133 -2.38 3.13 -3.56
CA VAL A 133 -2.03 4.56 -3.67
C VAL A 133 -2.05 5.17 -2.28
N VAL A 134 -0.93 5.77 -1.86
CA VAL A 134 -0.79 6.41 -0.55
C VAL A 134 -1.05 7.91 -0.66
N LEU A 135 -0.53 8.54 -1.71
CA LEU A 135 -0.74 9.96 -2.02
C LEU A 135 -1.11 10.13 -3.48
N MET A 136 -1.93 11.13 -3.77
CA MET A 136 -2.33 11.47 -5.13
C MET A 136 -2.48 12.98 -5.26
N ASN A 137 -1.94 13.53 -6.35
CA ASN A 137 -2.24 14.87 -6.80
C ASN A 137 -2.92 14.78 -8.17
N GLU A 138 -4.17 15.24 -8.24
CA GLU A 138 -4.96 15.18 -9.46
C GLU A 138 -4.49 16.27 -10.43
N GLY A 139 -4.27 15.87 -11.69
CA GLY A 139 -3.86 16.79 -12.76
C GLY A 139 -4.92 17.85 -13.09
N SER A 140 -4.51 18.87 -13.84
CA SER A 140 -5.35 20.04 -14.16
C SER A 140 -6.25 19.85 -15.39
N ARG A 141 -6.41 18.63 -15.90
CA ARG A 141 -7.27 18.34 -17.07
C ARG A 141 -8.77 18.41 -16.69
N PRO A 142 -9.65 18.89 -17.60
CA PRO A 142 -11.09 18.89 -17.35
C PRO A 142 -11.68 17.50 -17.14
N PHE A 143 -11.17 16.51 -17.88
CA PHE A 143 -11.43 15.09 -17.66
C PHE A 143 -10.13 14.45 -17.21
N ARG A 144 -10.10 14.02 -15.94
CA ARG A 144 -8.92 13.46 -15.31
C ARG A 144 -9.19 12.04 -14.84
N ILE A 145 -8.17 11.21 -14.91
CA ILE A 145 -8.22 9.84 -14.42
C ILE A 145 -7.87 9.90 -12.94
N SER A 146 -8.71 9.33 -12.09
CA SER A 146 -8.51 9.31 -10.64
C SER A 146 -8.66 7.88 -10.14
N THR A 147 -7.92 7.56 -9.09
CA THR A 147 -8.00 6.27 -8.40
C THR A 147 -8.25 6.50 -6.92
N SER A 148 -8.69 5.46 -6.23
CA SER A 148 -8.91 5.53 -4.79
C SER A 148 -7.60 5.45 -4.01
N ILE A 149 -7.35 6.44 -3.15
CA ILE A 149 -6.31 6.35 -2.12
C ILE A 149 -6.67 5.23 -1.14
N GLY A 150 -5.70 4.37 -0.82
CA GLY A 150 -5.82 3.27 0.14
C GLY A 150 -6.60 2.05 -0.35
N GLU A 151 -7.09 2.03 -1.60
CA GLU A 151 -7.75 0.84 -2.14
C GLU A 151 -6.69 -0.21 -2.55
N PRO A 152 -6.75 -1.43 -2.00
CA PRO A 152 -5.79 -2.47 -2.33
C PRO A 152 -6.05 -3.02 -3.74
N VAL A 153 -5.00 -3.09 -4.56
CA VAL A 153 -5.05 -3.62 -5.93
C VAL A 153 -3.99 -4.69 -6.10
N ALA A 154 -4.31 -5.72 -6.89
CA ALA A 154 -3.39 -6.82 -7.18
C ALA A 154 -2.09 -6.31 -7.83
N VAL A 155 -0.94 -6.75 -7.31
CA VAL A 155 0.39 -6.36 -7.79
C VAL A 155 0.57 -6.56 -9.30
N PRO A 156 0.17 -7.71 -9.90
CA PRO A 156 0.31 -7.94 -11.35
C PRO A 156 -0.48 -6.99 -12.24
N TRP A 157 -1.46 -6.25 -11.71
CA TRP A 157 -2.31 -5.36 -12.50
C TRP A 157 -1.65 -4.01 -12.80
N THR A 158 -0.52 -3.70 -12.16
CA THR A 158 -0.04 -2.30 -12.04
C THR A 158 1.42 -2.12 -12.43
N ALA A 159 1.76 -0.96 -13.00
CA ALA A 159 3.16 -0.64 -13.33
C ALA A 159 4.03 -0.65 -12.08
N SER A 160 3.56 -0.02 -11.00
CA SER A 160 4.22 0.03 -9.70
C SER A 160 4.51 -1.36 -9.15
N GLY A 161 3.58 -2.30 -9.29
CA GLY A 161 3.74 -3.65 -8.77
C GLY A 161 5.00 -4.35 -9.27
N ARG A 162 5.39 -4.15 -10.54
CA ARG A 162 6.62 -4.76 -11.10
C ARG A 162 7.89 -4.24 -10.41
N LEU A 163 7.88 -2.98 -9.99
CA LEU A 163 9.03 -2.32 -9.37
C LEU A 163 9.07 -2.59 -7.87
N LEU A 164 7.91 -2.61 -7.20
CA LEU A 164 7.83 -2.78 -5.75
C LEU A 164 8.31 -4.16 -5.28
N VAL A 165 8.21 -5.19 -6.13
CA VAL A 165 8.69 -6.55 -5.80
C VAL A 165 10.07 -6.86 -6.41
N ASP A 166 10.78 -5.88 -6.97
CA ASP A 166 12.01 -6.11 -7.74
C ASP A 166 13.21 -6.63 -6.91
N HIS A 167 13.16 -6.43 -5.60
CA HIS A 167 14.16 -6.85 -4.63
C HIS A 167 13.99 -8.31 -4.20
N MET A 168 12.78 -8.86 -4.36
CA MET A 168 12.45 -10.26 -4.03
C MET A 168 13.03 -11.22 -5.08
N SER A 169 13.34 -12.45 -4.67
CA SER A 169 13.67 -13.58 -5.56
C SER A 169 12.44 -14.01 -6.39
N ASP A 170 12.66 -14.81 -7.43
CA ASP A 170 11.55 -15.31 -8.26
C ASP A 170 10.57 -16.16 -7.44
N GLU A 171 11.10 -16.99 -6.53
CA GLU A 171 10.31 -17.82 -5.60
C GLU A 171 9.56 -16.96 -4.58
N GLU A 172 10.19 -15.91 -4.06
CA GLU A 172 9.57 -14.98 -3.12
C GLU A 172 8.41 -14.23 -3.78
N ILE A 173 8.57 -13.77 -5.03
CA ILE A 173 7.48 -13.12 -5.79
C ILE A 173 6.28 -14.05 -5.94
N ILE A 174 6.51 -15.32 -6.30
CA ILE A 174 5.44 -16.32 -6.47
C ILE A 174 4.75 -16.60 -5.14
N ALA A 175 5.50 -16.71 -4.04
CA ALA A 175 4.93 -16.96 -2.72
C ALA A 175 4.18 -15.74 -2.16
N PHE A 176 4.62 -14.53 -2.53
CA PHE A 176 4.06 -13.28 -2.06
C PHE A 176 2.70 -12.94 -2.71
N ILE A 177 2.53 -13.26 -4.00
CA ILE A 177 1.33 -12.90 -4.77
C ILE A 177 0.31 -14.04 -4.74
N PRO A 178 -0.94 -13.81 -4.27
CA PRO A 178 -2.01 -14.80 -4.32
C PRO A 178 -2.26 -15.32 -5.76
N PRO A 179 -2.45 -16.64 -5.98
CA PRO A 179 -2.63 -17.20 -7.32
C PRO A 179 -3.79 -16.62 -8.14
N GLU A 180 -4.82 -16.11 -7.46
CA GLU A 180 -5.98 -15.42 -8.03
C GLU A 180 -5.65 -14.02 -8.57
N ASP A 181 -4.62 -13.35 -8.05
CA ASP A 181 -4.22 -11.99 -8.46
C ASP A 181 -3.54 -11.96 -9.84
N PHE A 182 -3.16 -13.13 -10.35
CA PHE A 182 -2.69 -13.30 -11.72
C PHE A 182 -3.85 -13.30 -12.74
N VAL A 183 -5.10 -13.35 -12.30
CA VAL A 183 -6.25 -13.10 -13.16
C VAL A 183 -6.43 -11.59 -13.30
N LEU A 184 -6.30 -11.08 -14.51
CA LEU A 184 -6.35 -9.67 -14.85
C LEU A 184 -7.81 -9.15 -14.89
N PRO A 185 -8.04 -7.82 -14.84
CA PRO A 185 -9.37 -7.23 -14.87
C PRO A 185 -10.24 -7.63 -16.07
N ASP A 186 -9.63 -7.94 -17.21
CA ASP A 186 -10.31 -8.40 -18.43
C ASP A 186 -10.64 -9.91 -18.42
N GLY A 187 -10.29 -10.62 -17.34
CA GLY A 187 -10.48 -12.05 -17.15
C GLY A 187 -9.36 -12.93 -17.72
N THR A 188 -8.36 -12.34 -18.38
CA THR A 188 -7.19 -13.10 -18.86
C THR A 188 -6.26 -13.46 -17.70
N ARG A 189 -5.44 -14.50 -17.86
CA ARG A 189 -4.44 -14.89 -16.86
C ARG A 189 -3.06 -14.44 -17.32
N LEU A 190 -2.37 -13.67 -16.48
CA LEU A 190 -0.95 -13.37 -16.65
C LEU A 190 -0.13 -14.53 -16.08
N GLU A 191 0.71 -15.14 -16.90
CA GLU A 191 1.56 -16.23 -16.43
C GLU A 191 2.61 -15.72 -15.44
N PRO A 192 2.83 -16.38 -14.29
CA PRO A 192 3.81 -15.94 -13.29
C PRO A 192 5.21 -15.72 -13.87
N ALA A 193 5.65 -16.60 -14.78
CA ALA A 193 6.93 -16.46 -15.46
C ALA A 193 7.01 -15.19 -16.33
N GLU A 194 5.90 -14.80 -16.97
CA GLU A 194 5.83 -13.56 -17.73
C GLU A 194 5.91 -12.34 -16.79
N PHE A 195 5.17 -12.36 -15.68
CA PHE A 195 5.23 -11.29 -14.69
C PHE A 195 6.65 -11.13 -14.11
N ILE A 196 7.32 -12.24 -13.76
CA ILE A 196 8.72 -12.22 -13.30
C ILE A 196 9.64 -11.62 -14.36
N ALA A 197 9.49 -12.01 -15.63
CA ALA A 197 10.28 -11.42 -16.72
C ALA A 197 10.06 -9.90 -16.82
N GLN A 198 8.82 -9.43 -16.66
CA GLN A 198 8.49 -8.00 -16.61
C GLN A 198 9.14 -7.30 -15.41
N VAL A 199 9.14 -7.91 -14.21
CA VAL A 199 9.81 -7.39 -13.01
C VAL A 199 11.31 -7.22 -13.25
N ARG A 200 11.98 -8.25 -13.77
CA ARG A 200 13.43 -8.20 -14.04
C ARG A 200 13.78 -7.17 -15.10
N ASN A 201 12.94 -7.03 -16.14
CA ASN A 201 13.11 -5.98 -17.13
C ASN A 201 12.90 -4.58 -16.54
N ALA A 202 11.86 -4.39 -15.73
CA ALA A 202 11.58 -3.12 -15.06
C ALA A 202 12.74 -2.68 -14.15
N LYS A 203 13.31 -3.62 -13.39
CA LYS A 203 14.50 -3.38 -12.56
C LYS A 203 15.70 -2.91 -13.38
N LYS A 204 15.94 -3.55 -14.53
CA LYS A 204 17.04 -3.21 -15.42
C LYS A 204 16.87 -1.82 -16.04
N GLU A 205 15.66 -1.50 -16.49
CA GLU A 205 15.34 -0.22 -17.14
C GLU A 205 15.20 0.94 -16.12
N GLY A 206 14.91 0.62 -14.85
CA GLY A 206 14.66 1.62 -13.80
C GLY A 206 13.28 2.27 -13.88
N TYR A 207 12.37 1.71 -14.67
CA TYR A 207 10.98 2.15 -14.79
C TYR A 207 10.12 1.06 -15.43
N PHE A 208 8.79 1.22 -15.38
CA PHE A 208 7.86 0.39 -16.15
C PHE A 208 6.72 1.24 -16.71
N THR A 209 6.35 1.00 -17.97
CA THR A 209 5.24 1.70 -18.64
C THR A 209 4.38 0.71 -19.40
N PHE A 210 3.06 0.85 -19.33
CA PHE A 210 2.13 0.00 -20.07
C PHE A 210 0.78 0.70 -20.28
N ASN A 211 0.03 0.22 -21.28
CA ASN A 211 -1.38 0.57 -21.39
C ASN A 211 -2.14 -0.16 -20.28
N SER A 212 -3.03 0.54 -19.60
CA SER A 212 -3.84 -0.06 -18.54
C SER A 212 -4.55 -1.30 -19.02
N ILE A 213 -4.68 -2.27 -18.11
CA ILE A 213 -5.45 -3.50 -18.33
C ILE A 213 -6.86 -3.32 -17.73
N VAL A 214 -7.05 -2.33 -16.86
CA VAL A 214 -8.36 -2.00 -16.27
C VAL A 214 -9.26 -1.31 -17.30
N ASP A 215 -8.67 -0.56 -18.24
CA ASP A 215 -9.39 0.17 -19.28
C ASP A 215 -8.53 0.34 -20.55
N SER A 216 -9.15 0.68 -21.68
CA SER A 216 -8.47 0.81 -22.98
C SER A 216 -7.94 2.22 -23.29
N PHE A 217 -8.14 3.18 -22.38
CA PHE A 217 -7.95 4.61 -22.61
C PHE A 217 -6.77 5.20 -21.84
N THR A 218 -6.16 4.48 -20.92
CA THR A 218 -5.08 5.01 -20.07
C THR A 218 -3.72 4.37 -20.32
N HIS A 219 -2.67 5.15 -20.11
CA HIS A 219 -1.29 4.70 -20.10
C HIS A 219 -0.65 5.08 -18.77
N CYS A 220 0.00 4.11 -18.16
CA CYS A 220 0.55 4.22 -16.82
C CYS A 220 2.08 4.19 -16.89
N PHE A 221 2.70 5.03 -16.09
CA PHE A 221 4.14 5.11 -15.91
C PHE A 221 4.45 4.89 -14.43
N ALA A 222 5.49 4.13 -14.13
CA ALA A 222 5.99 4.00 -12.77
C ALA A 222 7.52 4.01 -12.74
N VAL A 223 8.07 4.63 -11.70
CA VAL A 223 9.50 4.68 -11.39
C VAL A 223 9.73 4.32 -9.92
N PRO A 224 10.81 3.60 -9.57
CA PRO A 224 11.07 3.17 -8.21
C PRO A 224 11.62 4.32 -7.36
N VAL A 225 11.24 4.31 -6.08
CA VAL A 225 11.83 5.13 -5.02
C VAL A 225 12.58 4.18 -4.09
N TYR A 226 13.90 4.22 -4.18
CA TYR A 226 14.82 3.43 -3.36
C TYR A 226 15.13 4.09 -2.03
N ASP A 227 15.35 3.25 -1.01
CA ASP A 227 15.93 3.63 0.28
C ASP A 227 17.46 3.48 0.30
N ALA A 228 18.07 3.68 1.48
CA ALA A 228 19.52 3.52 1.67
C ALA A 228 20.05 2.10 1.42
N GLU A 229 19.19 1.08 1.48
CA GLU A 229 19.54 -0.32 1.21
C GLU A 229 19.32 -0.70 -0.27
N ALA A 230 18.98 0.28 -1.12
CA ALA A 230 18.62 0.09 -2.52
C ALA A 230 17.37 -0.79 -2.71
N ILE A 231 16.47 -0.80 -1.73
CA ILE A 231 15.18 -1.48 -1.80
C ILE A 231 14.11 -0.50 -2.28
N CYS A 232 13.31 -0.89 -3.27
CA CYS A 232 12.20 -0.10 -3.78
C CYS A 232 11.07 -0.10 -2.75
N ILE A 233 11.00 0.96 -1.92
CA ILE A 233 10.01 1.07 -0.84
C ILE A 233 8.72 1.77 -1.28
N ALA A 234 8.77 2.48 -2.41
CA ALA A 234 7.63 3.15 -3.01
C ALA A 234 7.85 3.32 -4.52
N THR A 235 6.83 3.75 -5.24
CA THR A 235 6.98 4.24 -6.61
C THR A 235 6.30 5.59 -6.78
N LEU A 236 6.82 6.39 -7.72
CA LEU A 236 6.06 7.49 -8.30
C LEU A 236 5.41 7.00 -9.58
N CYS A 237 4.14 7.34 -9.75
CA CYS A 237 3.31 6.92 -10.85
C CYS A 237 2.66 8.12 -11.53
N LEU A 238 2.51 8.03 -12.86
CA LEU A 238 1.73 8.96 -13.64
C LEU A 238 0.68 8.18 -14.43
N VAL A 239 -0.57 8.66 -14.39
CA VAL A 239 -1.68 8.08 -15.16
C VAL A 239 -2.18 9.12 -16.16
N ALA A 240 -2.03 8.81 -17.44
CA ALA A 240 -2.35 9.73 -18.54
C ALA A 240 -3.33 9.10 -19.54
N PRO A 241 -4.10 9.90 -20.30
CA PRO A 241 -4.79 9.41 -21.49
C PRO A 241 -3.79 8.75 -22.45
N LYS A 242 -4.14 7.59 -23.00
CA LYS A 242 -3.23 6.70 -23.72
C LYS A 242 -2.48 7.37 -24.86
N GLU A 243 -3.19 8.07 -25.73
CA GLU A 243 -2.57 8.79 -26.85
C GLU A 243 -1.60 9.87 -26.39
N ASP A 244 -1.92 10.54 -25.28
CA ASP A 244 -1.11 11.61 -24.74
C ASP A 244 0.13 11.06 -24.03
N GLY A 245 -0.04 10.02 -23.20
CA GLY A 245 1.05 9.30 -22.57
C GLY A 245 2.04 8.75 -23.61
N LEU A 246 1.56 8.12 -24.68
CA LEU A 246 2.44 7.61 -25.74
C LEU A 246 3.19 8.74 -26.47
N ARG A 247 2.53 9.87 -26.73
CA ARG A 247 3.13 11.04 -27.40
C ARG A 247 4.18 11.73 -26.53
N ASN A 248 3.94 11.84 -25.22
CA ASN A 248 4.78 12.57 -24.27
C ASN A 248 5.67 11.64 -23.41
N ARG A 249 5.81 10.37 -23.83
CA ARG A 249 6.40 9.28 -23.04
C ARG A 249 7.71 9.66 -22.36
N ASP A 250 8.68 10.14 -23.14
CA ASP A 250 10.02 10.42 -22.63
C ASP A 250 10.05 11.66 -21.73
N ALA A 251 9.20 12.65 -22.01
CA ALA A 251 9.06 13.83 -21.16
C ALA A 251 8.46 13.46 -19.79
N TYR A 252 7.41 12.63 -19.78
CA TYR A 252 6.76 12.16 -18.55
C TYR A 252 7.68 11.25 -17.73
N LEU A 253 8.38 10.33 -18.37
CA LEU A 253 9.38 9.49 -17.69
C LEU A 253 10.49 10.33 -17.08
N ARG A 254 11.01 11.34 -17.78
CA ARG A 254 12.05 12.21 -17.23
C ARG A 254 11.57 12.92 -15.95
N VAL A 255 10.39 13.53 -15.99
CA VAL A 255 9.81 14.23 -14.82
C VAL A 255 9.64 13.27 -13.63
N LEU A 256 9.18 12.04 -13.89
CA LEU A 256 9.06 11.01 -12.86
C LEU A 256 10.42 10.57 -12.30
N ILE A 257 11.39 10.26 -13.18
CA ILE A 257 12.72 9.79 -12.79
C ILE A 257 13.44 10.85 -11.96
N ASP A 258 13.40 12.12 -12.39
CA ASP A 258 14.01 13.24 -11.66
C ASP A 258 13.39 13.35 -10.25
N GLY A 259 12.05 13.30 -10.16
CA GLY A 259 11.34 13.34 -8.89
C GLY A 259 11.65 12.16 -7.98
N ALA A 260 11.67 10.94 -8.51
CA ALA A 260 12.00 9.75 -7.73
C ALA A 260 13.44 9.76 -7.25
N GLY A 261 14.37 10.27 -8.07
CA GLY A 261 15.76 10.49 -7.69
C GLY A 261 15.91 11.43 -6.51
N GLU A 262 15.25 12.60 -6.54
CA GLU A 262 15.24 13.57 -5.42
C GLU A 262 14.76 12.92 -4.12
N LEU A 263 13.71 12.11 -4.21
CA LEU A 263 13.12 11.44 -3.07
C LEU A 263 14.02 10.33 -2.52
N SER A 264 14.61 9.53 -3.40
CA SER A 264 15.56 8.49 -3.06
C SER A 264 16.83 9.04 -2.41
N GLU A 265 17.38 10.15 -2.91
CA GLU A 265 18.53 10.81 -2.28
C GLU A 265 18.22 11.25 -0.84
N LYS A 266 17.02 11.78 -0.59
CA LYS A 266 16.56 12.13 0.76
C LYS A 266 16.41 10.90 1.67
N LEU A 267 16.06 9.75 1.11
CA LEU A 267 15.99 8.46 1.79
C LEU A 267 17.36 7.79 1.99
N GLY A 268 18.45 8.45 1.58
CA GLY A 268 19.81 7.96 1.74
C GLY A 268 20.27 7.01 0.63
N TYR A 269 19.48 6.82 -0.43
CA TYR A 269 19.92 6.08 -1.61
C TYR A 269 21.08 6.81 -2.27
N ARG A 270 22.19 6.09 -2.46
CA ARG A 270 23.35 6.59 -3.21
C ARG A 270 23.57 5.68 -4.39
N ASN A 271 23.37 6.21 -5.60
CA ASN A 271 23.68 5.48 -6.81
C ASN A 271 25.20 5.42 -6.98
N ASP A 272 25.82 4.36 -6.48
CA ASP A 272 27.28 4.16 -6.51
C ASP A 272 27.85 4.12 -7.95
N LEU A 273 27.02 3.84 -8.96
CA LEU A 273 27.42 3.93 -10.37
C LEU A 273 27.62 5.39 -10.82
N ALA A 274 26.75 6.31 -10.40
CA ALA A 274 26.88 7.73 -10.72
C ALA A 274 28.04 8.40 -9.97
N ALA A 275 28.31 7.97 -8.73
CA ALA A 275 29.46 8.43 -7.94
C ALA A 275 30.80 7.99 -8.56
N SER A 276 30.88 6.75 -9.05
CA SER A 276 32.08 6.19 -9.69
C SER A 276 32.42 6.90 -11.01
N VAL A 277 31.41 7.26 -11.81
CA VAL A 277 31.59 7.99 -13.08
C VAL A 277 31.99 9.46 -12.84
N ARG A 278 31.46 10.11 -11.79
CA ARG A 278 31.87 11.46 -11.38
C ARG A 278 33.30 11.50 -10.82
N ALA A 279 33.71 10.48 -10.08
CA ALA A 279 35.08 10.38 -9.56
C ALA A 279 36.12 10.06 -10.65
N ALA A 280 35.74 9.35 -11.70
CA ALA A 280 36.60 9.04 -12.85
C ALA A 280 36.76 10.23 -13.82
N SER A 281 35.76 11.12 -13.91
CA SER A 281 35.81 12.31 -14.78
C SER A 281 36.47 13.53 -14.13
N ALA A 282 36.82 13.45 -12.84
CA ALA A 282 37.53 14.47 -12.08
C ALA A 282 39.04 14.17 -11.92
N ARG A 283 39.57 13.21 -12.68
CA ARG A 283 41.00 12.85 -12.73
C ARG A 283 41.58 13.13 -14.11
#